data_AF-B8HFY5-F1
#
_entry.id   AF-B8HFY5-F1
#
_cell.length_a   1.000
_cell.length_b   1.000
_cell.length_c   1.000
_cell.angle_alpha   90.00
_cell.angle_beta   90.00
_cell.angle_gamma   90.00
#
_symmetry.space_group_name_H-M   'P 1'
#
loop_
_entity.id
_entity.type
_entity.pdbx_description
1 polymer ?
#
loop_
_entity_poly.entity_id
_entity_poly.type
_entity_poly.pdbx_seq_one_letter_code
_entity_poly.pdbx_strand_id
1 'polypeptide(L)'
;MTLYQPEPVEISTRMRPGEWTEASLEELVASYRTRIMDMGASLADVVTDIERNDDGSVKVAVSWAKPADNGTEEDATGDSSMNTPG
;
A
#
# COMPACT_ATOMS: atom_id res chain seq x y z
N MET A 1 -3.21 8.72 -22.39
CA MET A 1 -2.77 9.55 -21.25
C MET A 1 -2.39 8.59 -20.13
N THR A 2 -1.20 8.70 -19.54
CA THR A 2 -0.81 7.84 -18.41
C THR A 2 -1.66 8.22 -17.21
N LEU A 3 -2.51 7.32 -16.73
CA LEU A 3 -3.20 7.48 -15.46
C LEU A 3 -2.14 7.72 -14.39
N TYR A 4 -2.22 8.86 -13.70
CA TYR A 4 -1.38 9.13 -12.55
C TYR A 4 -1.75 8.10 -11.47
N GLN A 5 -0.92 7.08 -11.32
CA GLN A 5 -1.02 6.18 -10.17
C GLN A 5 -0.38 6.94 -9.00
N PRO A 6 -1.11 7.20 -7.91
CA PRO A 6 -0.49 7.77 -6.72
C PRO A 6 0.64 6.84 -6.28
N GLU A 7 1.81 7.41 -5.98
CA GLU A 7 2.93 6.62 -5.50
C GLU A 7 2.52 5.86 -4.23
N PRO A 8 2.79 4.54 -4.15
CA PRO A 8 2.40 3.75 -2.99
C PRO A 8 3.08 4.31 -1.74
N VAL A 9 2.30 4.57 -0.70
CA VAL A 9 2.82 5.10 0.56
C VAL A 9 3.53 3.98 1.30
N GLU A 10 4.84 4.13 1.51
CA GLU A 10 5.65 3.19 2.30
C GLU A 10 6.35 3.91 3.44
N ILE A 11 6.26 3.32 4.63
CA ILE A 11 7.04 3.73 5.81
C ILE A 11 7.98 2.58 6.13
N SER A 12 9.28 2.79 5.92
CA SER A 12 10.30 1.81 6.28
C SER A 12 11.30 2.36 7.28
N THR A 13 11.78 1.49 8.15
CA THR A 13 12.77 1.82 9.18
C THR A 13 13.71 0.65 9.37
N ARG A 14 15.01 0.96 9.33
CA ARG A 14 16.08 0.02 9.56
C ARG A 14 16.65 0.22 10.96
N MET A 15 16.67 -0.84 11.75
CA MET A 15 17.20 -0.87 13.11
C MET A 15 18.47 -1.72 13.17
N ARG A 16 19.44 -1.29 13.98
CA ARG A 16 20.68 -2.04 14.20
C ARG A 16 20.48 -3.17 15.21
N PRO A 17 21.32 -4.21 15.19
CA PRO A 17 21.30 -5.24 16.24
C PRO A 17 21.38 -4.60 17.64
N GLY A 18 20.45 -4.97 18.51
CA GLY A 18 20.33 -4.44 19.87
C GLY A 18 19.48 -3.18 20.02
N GLU A 19 19.11 -2.50 18.93
CA GLU A 19 18.16 -1.36 18.97
C GLU A 19 16.70 -1.81 18.90
N TRP A 20 16.46 -3.07 18.56
CA TRP A 20 15.13 -3.63 18.39
C TRP A 20 14.93 -4.83 19.31
N THR A 21 13.67 -5.02 19.72
CA THR A 21 13.17 -6.20 20.42
C THR A 21 11.87 -6.63 19.77
N GLU A 22 11.38 -7.84 20.03
CA GLU A 22 10.09 -8.28 19.50
C GLU A 22 8.97 -7.31 19.88
N ALA A 23 8.91 -6.89 21.16
CA ALA A 23 7.93 -5.91 21.63
C ALA A 23 8.05 -4.56 20.89
N SER A 24 9.27 -4.03 20.75
CA SER A 24 9.48 -2.75 20.06
C SER A 24 9.15 -2.84 18.56
N LEU A 25 9.39 -3.98 17.93
CA LEU A 25 8.99 -4.21 16.53
C LEU A 25 7.47 -4.23 16.39
N GLU A 26 6.76 -4.95 17.27
CA GLU A 26 5.30 -5.00 17.28
C GLU A 26 4.69 -3.62 17.48
N GLU A 27 5.22 -2.85 18.44
CA GLU A 27 4.79 -1.46 18.67
C GLU A 27 5.05 -0.56 17.45
N LEU A 28 6.20 -0.70 16.80
CA LEU A 28 6.55 0.08 15.61
C LEU A 28 5.61 -0.24 14.45
N VAL A 29 5.39 -1.53 14.18
CA VAL A 29 4.46 -2.01 13.15
C VAL A 29 3.06 -1.49 13.41
N ALA A 30 2.57 -1.59 14.64
CA ALA A 30 1.25 -1.09 15.02
C ALA A 30 1.14 0.43 14.82
N SER A 31 2.19 1.17 15.16
CA SER A 31 2.24 2.63 14.97
C SER A 31 2.22 3.01 13.49
N TYR A 32 3.00 2.34 12.65
CA TYR A 32 3.04 2.58 11.20
C TYR A 32 1.73 2.20 10.53
N ARG A 33 1.15 1.06 10.91
CA ARG A 33 -0.17 0.64 10.45
C ARG A 33 -1.23 1.68 10.82
N THR A 34 -1.24 2.15 12.05
CA THR A 34 -2.19 3.19 12.51
C THR A 34 -2.03 4.47 11.69
N ARG A 35 -0.80 4.91 11.42
CA ARG A 35 -0.56 6.10 10.58
C ARG A 35 -1.06 5.91 9.16
N ILE A 36 -0.87 4.72 8.57
CA ILE A 36 -1.37 4.41 7.22
C ILE A 36 -2.90 4.32 7.21
N MET A 37 -3.51 3.78 8.25
CA MET A 37 -4.96 3.78 8.41
C MET A 37 -5.55 5.17 8.61
N ASP A 38 -4.87 6.04 9.36
CA ASP A 38 -5.26 7.44 9.56
C ASP A 38 -5.28 8.22 8.24
N MET A 39 -4.42 7.84 7.28
CA MET A 39 -4.44 8.36 5.91
C MET A 39 -5.60 7.81 5.05
N GLY A 40 -6.38 6.84 5.55
CA GLY A 40 -7.54 6.27 4.87
C GLY A 40 -7.36 4.85 4.34
N ALA A 41 -6.25 4.17 4.64
CA ALA A 41 -6.05 2.79 4.25
C ALA A 41 -6.91 1.82 5.07
N SER A 42 -7.46 0.78 4.43
CA SER A 42 -8.10 -0.32 5.14
C SER A 42 -7.06 -1.30 5.66
N LEU A 43 -7.40 -2.05 6.71
CA LEU A 43 -6.53 -3.10 7.24
C LEU A 43 -6.13 -4.18 6.22
N ALA A 44 -6.98 -4.41 5.22
CA ALA A 44 -6.73 -5.35 4.14
C ALA A 44 -5.70 -4.82 3.12
N ASP A 45 -5.55 -3.49 3.01
CA ASP A 45 -4.64 -2.83 2.06
C ASP A 45 -3.28 -2.52 2.69
N VAL A 46 -3.14 -2.70 4.01
CA VAL A 46 -1.87 -2.50 4.72
C VAL A 46 -1.04 -3.77 4.68
N VAL A 47 0.09 -3.70 4.00
CA VAL A 47 1.09 -4.78 3.92
C VAL A 47 2.21 -4.46 4.93
N THR A 48 2.59 -5.44 5.73
CA THR A 48 3.72 -5.34 6.65
C THR A 48 4.77 -6.35 6.25
N ASP A 49 6.00 -5.89 6.04
CA ASP A 49 7.16 -6.70 5.73
C ASP A 49 8.25 -6.46 6.79
N ILE A 50 8.81 -7.55 7.32
CA ILE A 50 9.85 -7.51 8.35
C ILE A 50 11.01 -8.36 7.88
N GLU A 51 12.05 -7.71 7.38
CA GLU A 51 13.27 -8.34 6.91
C GLU A 51 14.29 -8.39 8.05
N ARG A 52 14.62 -9.60 8.49
CA ARG A 52 15.68 -9.84 9.48
C ARG A 52 16.95 -10.26 8.74
N ASN A 53 18.00 -9.46 8.89
CA ASN A 53 19.29 -9.70 8.25
C ASN A 53 20.18 -10.57 9.13
N ASP A 54 21.07 -11.36 8.52
CA ASP A 54 22.07 -12.20 9.22
C ASP A 54 23.04 -11.40 10.10
N ASP A 55 23.26 -10.13 9.80
CA ASP A 55 24.04 -9.19 10.63
C ASP A 55 23.31 -8.79 11.94
N GLY A 56 22.09 -9.29 12.16
CA GLY A 56 21.25 -8.96 13.32
C GLY A 56 20.50 -7.63 13.19
N SER A 57 20.62 -6.94 12.05
CA SER A 57 19.79 -5.77 11.73
C SER A 57 18.40 -6.19 11.25
N VAL A 58 17.39 -5.39 11.58
CA VAL A 58 16.01 -5.63 11.15
C VAL A 58 15.50 -4.41 10.42
N LYS A 59 14.86 -4.65 9.28
CA LYS A 59 14.13 -3.65 8.53
C LYS A 59 12.64 -3.94 8.64
N VAL A 60 11.89 -2.98 9.14
CA VAL A 60 10.43 -3.01 9.13
C VAL A 60 9.98 -2.09 8.01
N ALA A 61 9.12 -2.59 7.12
CA ALA A 61 8.46 -1.82 6.09
C ALA A 61 6.95 -2.04 6.21
N VAL A 62 6.19 -0.95 6.28
CA VAL A 62 4.73 -1.00 6.20
C VAL A 62 4.31 -0.18 5.00
N SER A 63 3.62 -0.82 4.08
CA SER A 63 3.25 -0.26 2.79
C SER A 63 1.73 -0.25 2.66
N TRP A 64 1.18 0.84 2.13
CA TRP A 64 -0.19 0.88 1.66
C TRP A 64 -0.23 0.34 0.23
N ALA A 65 -0.57 -0.94 0.08
CA ALA A 65 -0.91 -1.52 -1.20
C ALA A 65 -2.32 -1.04 -1.56
N LYS A 66 -2.45 0.23 -1.96
CA LYS A 66 -3.69 0.69 -2.60
C LYS A 66 -3.95 -0.31 -3.73
N PRO A 67 -5.11 -0.98 -3.79
CA PRO A 67 -5.40 -1.81 -4.95
C PRO A 67 -5.14 -0.90 -6.14
N ALA A 68 -4.32 -1.37 -7.10
CA ALA A 68 -4.24 -0.69 -8.38
C ALA A 68 -5.70 -0.41 -8.73
N ASP A 69 -6.07 0.86 -8.90
CA ASP A 69 -7.37 1.24 -9.42
C ASP A 69 -7.44 0.47 -10.75
N ASN A 70 -7.91 -0.77 -10.69
CA ASN A 70 -8.09 -1.64 -11.82
C ASN A 70 -9.30 -1.00 -12.43
N GLY A 71 -9.04 -0.03 -13.31
CA GLY A 71 -10.04 0.76 -13.98
C GLY A 71 -11.09 -0.20 -14.50
N THR A 72 -12.14 -0.39 -13.71
CA THR A 72 -13.38 -0.94 -14.22
C THR A 72 -14.01 0.27 -14.88
N GLU A 73 -13.43 0.62 -16.03
CA GLU A 73 -14.05 1.41 -17.06
C GLU A 73 -15.18 0.55 -17.66
N GLU A 74 -16.11 0.08 -16.83
CA GLU A 74 -17.40 -0.46 -17.25
C GLU A 74 -18.46 0.62 -17.05
N ASP A 75 -18.27 1.78 -17.66
CA ASP A 75 -19.40 2.60 -18.11
C ASP A 75 -19.00 3.46 -19.30
N ALA A 76 -18.72 2.79 -20.41
CA ALA A 76 -18.88 3.39 -21.72
C ALA A 76 -19.80 2.48 -22.53
N THR A 77 -21.05 2.34 -22.05
CA THR A 77 -22.15 2.04 -22.97
C THR A 77 -22.30 3.30 -23.83
N GLY A 78 -21.44 3.39 -24.84
CA GLY A 78 -21.56 4.35 -25.92
C GLY A 78 -22.91 4.11 -26.56
N ASP A 79 -23.86 4.96 -26.20
CA ASP A 79 -25.04 5.27 -26.98
C ASP A 79 -24.56 5.62 -28.39
N SER A 80 -24.50 4.60 -29.25
CA SER A 80 -24.51 4.76 -30.70
C SER A 80 -25.91 4.40 -31.17
N SER A 81 -26.90 5.08 -30.60
CA SER A 81 -28.21 5.27 -31.22
C SER A 81 -28.01 6.20 -32.41
N MET A 82 -27.77 5.63 -33.60
CA MET A 82 -28.54 5.86 -34.82
C MET A 82 -27.83 5.19 -36.00
N ASN A 83 -28.16 3.92 -36.21
CA ASN A 83 -28.24 3.37 -37.55
C ASN A 83 -29.65 3.67 -38.06
N THR A 84 -29.81 4.39 -39.18
CA THR A 84 -30.67 3.94 -40.30
C THR A 84 -30.59 4.90 -41.50
N PRO A 85 -30.92 4.40 -42.71
CA PRO A 85 -30.36 4.80 -43.99
C PRO A 85 -31.42 5.51 -44.87
N GLY A 86 -31.00 5.95 -46.06
CA GLY A 86 -31.90 6.44 -47.10
C GLY A 86 -31.16 7.20 -48.18
#